data_AF-A0A2U2EE16-F1
#
_entry.id   AF-A0A2U2EE16-F1
#
_cell.length_a   1.000
_cell.length_b   1.000
_cell.length_c   1.000
_cell.angle_alpha   90.00
_cell.angle_beta   90.00
_cell.angle_gamma   90.00
#
_symmetry.space_group_name_H-M   'P 1'
#
loop_
_entity.id
_entity.type
_entity.pdbx_description
1 polymer ?
#
loop_
_entity_poly.entity_id
_entity_poly.type
_entity_poly.pdbx_seq_one_letter_code
_entity_poly.pdbx_strand_id
1 'polypeptide(L)'
;MGTSVSLKKKVYLCYSYSNSMYINSLCEKINKEGFQTITDGTELMPGEMILSVSESIKKCDYFVLIISDEFGEHMREEYHTALIYGMDVMVFIKSELYREEGINNEFKDRLVTLWENETELSMKVIATMEGVRYKYPVRGYQLEALVEDLFKFYGCDTKRTAYTQDSNHDIYAEKNGKKFFIEVKAVRSKIISKSSIVNTTVVADLMSLKDDEYFVLVTANMIPDLIKEYIRTKDKFLVIDISELLYLVQDNEELKYRLLSLVEFTTEDIELKEPEEFLRLLDVVEDETLDSLIDDNEKIKQLLQEVKDWEQDKKTSTEYEKFCTKVLKILFSNDLTLWREQQKSNDDLYRFDLICKIKDDVTSAFWKFIEEYFRSKYIIFEFKNYKDVITQKEIYTTEKYLYAKALRCVAIIVSCNGSDENAKKAIKGTLRENGKLILNLSNRDIVNMLEYELNGNLASEYLYNVLDEMLIELEK
;
A
#
# COMPACT_ATOMS: atom_id res chain seq x y z
N MET A 1 24.48 -19.06 28.33
CA MET A 1 25.27 -18.31 27.34
C MET A 1 24.94 -18.88 25.97
N GLY A 2 24.54 -18.02 25.04
CA GLY A 2 24.00 -18.40 23.73
C GLY A 2 22.88 -17.43 23.33
N THR A 3 23.19 -16.15 23.20
CA THR A 3 22.31 -15.13 22.63
C THR A 3 22.09 -15.45 21.15
N SER A 4 20.84 -15.63 20.70
CA SER A 4 20.56 -15.63 19.26
C SER A 4 20.84 -14.22 18.74
N VAL A 5 21.77 -14.14 17.78
CA VAL A 5 22.14 -12.89 17.13
C VAL A 5 21.10 -12.65 16.03
N SER A 6 20.18 -11.71 16.26
CA SER A 6 19.22 -11.24 15.25
C SER A 6 20.00 -10.80 14.00
N LEU A 7 19.77 -11.43 12.86
CA LEU A 7 20.46 -11.11 11.61
C LEU A 7 19.77 -9.90 10.95
N LYS A 8 20.25 -8.69 11.28
CA LYS A 8 19.98 -7.51 10.45
C LYS A 8 20.28 -7.85 9.00
N LYS A 9 19.43 -7.41 8.06
CA LYS A 9 19.74 -7.56 6.63
C LYS A 9 21.05 -6.88 6.33
N LYS A 10 21.96 -7.62 5.73
CA LYS A 10 23.35 -7.22 5.50
C LYS A 10 23.47 -6.55 4.14
N VAL A 11 24.11 -5.40 4.13
CA VAL A 11 24.33 -4.59 2.92
C VAL A 11 25.82 -4.54 2.70
N TYR A 12 26.27 -5.15 1.61
CA TYR A 12 27.65 -4.98 1.18
C TYR A 12 27.78 -3.65 0.45
N LEU A 13 28.66 -2.78 0.92
CA LEU A 13 28.90 -1.48 0.32
C LEU A 13 30.28 -1.46 -0.34
N CYS A 14 30.29 -1.53 -1.67
CA CYS A 14 31.48 -1.46 -2.52
C CYS A 14 31.66 -0.01 -3.00
N TYR A 15 32.84 0.58 -2.78
CA TYR A 15 33.10 1.99 -3.08
C TYR A 15 34.57 2.28 -3.42
N SER A 16 34.83 3.42 -4.07
CA SER A 16 36.19 3.92 -4.35
C SER A 16 36.86 4.51 -3.09
N TYR A 17 38.13 4.16 -2.86
CA TYR A 17 38.89 4.48 -1.63
C TYR A 17 38.94 5.96 -1.21
N SER A 18 38.76 6.89 -2.14
CA SER A 18 38.76 8.34 -1.90
C SER A 18 37.64 8.83 -0.98
N ASN A 19 36.60 8.02 -0.72
CA ASN A 19 35.42 8.42 0.05
C ASN A 19 35.33 7.89 1.49
N SER A 20 36.38 7.32 2.06
CA SER A 20 36.29 6.54 3.33
C SER A 20 35.59 7.26 4.49
N MET A 21 35.88 8.55 4.77
CA MET A 21 35.18 9.32 5.82
C MET A 21 33.70 9.53 5.54
N TYR A 22 33.35 9.81 4.28
CA TYR A 22 31.97 10.03 3.87
C TYR A 22 31.18 8.71 3.88
N ILE A 23 31.81 7.62 3.48
CA ILE A 23 31.23 6.27 3.49
C ILE A 23 30.93 5.81 4.92
N ASN A 24 31.80 6.10 5.89
CA ASN A 24 31.48 5.81 7.29
C ASN A 24 30.20 6.52 7.75
N SER A 25 30.02 7.79 7.40
CA SER A 25 28.77 8.52 7.69
C SER A 25 27.57 7.93 6.96
N LEU A 26 27.74 7.50 5.70
CA LEU A 26 26.70 6.83 4.93
C LEU A 26 26.32 5.48 5.56
N CYS A 27 27.30 4.70 6.00
CA CYS A 27 27.09 3.45 6.73
C CYS A 27 26.29 3.68 8.01
N GLU A 28 26.62 4.71 8.81
CA GLU A 28 25.82 5.07 9.99
C GLU A 28 24.37 5.39 9.64
N LYS A 29 24.12 6.11 8.54
CA LYS A 29 22.76 6.42 8.08
C LYS A 29 22.02 5.16 7.62
N ILE A 30 22.65 4.28 6.84
CA ILE A 30 22.07 3.00 6.42
C ILE A 30 21.79 2.10 7.63
N ASN A 31 22.68 2.09 8.63
CA ASN A 31 22.51 1.34 9.87
C ASN A 31 21.36 1.88 10.73
N LYS A 32 21.13 3.20 10.73
CA LYS A 32 19.96 3.85 11.36
C LYS A 32 18.65 3.44 10.66
N GLU A 33 18.70 3.16 9.37
CA GLU A 33 17.56 2.62 8.60
C GLU A 33 17.30 1.12 8.82
N GLY A 34 18.02 0.48 9.77
CA GLY A 34 17.74 -0.90 10.20
C GLY A 34 18.56 -1.98 9.48
N PHE A 35 19.52 -1.59 8.65
CA PHE A 35 20.44 -2.52 7.97
C PHE A 35 21.74 -2.73 8.76
N GLN A 36 22.53 -3.71 8.35
CA GLN A 36 23.92 -3.89 8.77
C GLN A 36 24.85 -3.71 7.57
N THR A 37 25.58 -2.60 7.52
CA THR A 37 26.56 -2.35 6.47
C THR A 37 27.86 -3.13 6.69
N ILE A 38 28.35 -3.76 5.63
CA ILE A 38 29.66 -4.42 5.56
C ILE A 38 30.47 -3.70 4.48
N THR A 39 31.70 -3.33 4.81
CA THR A 39 32.63 -2.67 3.88
C THR A 39 33.97 -3.40 3.84
N ASP A 40 34.72 -3.23 2.76
CA ASP A 40 36.06 -3.82 2.60
C ASP A 40 37.04 -3.38 3.68
N GLY A 41 36.79 -2.22 4.31
CA GLY A 41 37.64 -1.57 5.30
C GLY A 41 37.29 -1.84 6.77
N THR A 42 36.25 -2.61 7.09
CA THR A 42 36.03 -3.05 8.48
C THR A 42 37.03 -4.15 8.84
N GLU A 43 38.11 -3.76 9.52
CA GLU A 43 38.85 -4.65 10.42
C GLU A 43 37.83 -5.49 11.20
N LEU A 44 37.91 -6.80 10.98
CA LEU A 44 37.18 -7.80 11.75
C LEU A 44 37.31 -7.46 13.24
N MET A 45 36.19 -7.51 13.96
CA MET A 45 36.24 -7.49 15.42
C MET A 45 37.29 -8.52 15.89
N PRO A 46 38.15 -8.20 16.87
CA PRO A 46 39.18 -9.12 17.33
C PRO A 46 38.51 -10.40 17.86
N GLY A 47 38.57 -11.50 17.09
CA GLY A 47 38.01 -12.80 17.49
C GLY A 47 37.19 -13.55 16.43
N GLU A 48 36.83 -12.94 15.29
CA GLU A 48 36.13 -13.64 14.20
C GLU A 48 37.09 -13.99 13.05
N MET A 49 36.99 -15.21 12.49
CA MET A 49 37.80 -15.69 11.36
C MET A 49 37.70 -14.71 10.17
N ILE A 50 38.84 -14.41 9.54
CA ILE A 50 38.92 -13.65 8.28
C ILE A 50 38.13 -14.41 7.21
N LEU A 51 36.92 -13.93 6.89
CA LEU A 51 36.16 -14.38 5.74
C LEU A 51 36.74 -13.72 4.49
N SER A 52 36.81 -14.43 3.38
CA SER A 52 37.18 -13.78 2.12
C SER A 52 36.12 -12.72 1.74
N VAL A 53 36.51 -11.71 0.95
CA VAL A 53 35.61 -10.68 0.39
C VAL A 53 34.37 -11.35 -0.25
N SER A 54 34.59 -12.42 -1.01
CA SER A 54 33.52 -13.19 -1.64
C SER A 54 32.60 -13.91 -0.64
N GLU A 55 33.12 -14.41 0.48
CA GLU A 55 32.30 -14.97 1.56
C GLU A 55 31.51 -13.91 2.32
N SER A 56 32.05 -12.69 2.43
CA SER A 56 31.36 -11.54 3.03
C SER A 56 30.20 -11.07 2.16
N ILE A 57 30.44 -10.94 0.85
CA ILE A 57 29.41 -10.64 -0.16
C ILE A 57 28.29 -11.70 -0.11
N LYS A 58 28.65 -12.99 -0.09
CA LYS A 58 27.70 -14.11 -0.05
C LYS A 58 26.79 -14.10 1.20
N LYS A 59 27.24 -13.48 2.29
CA LYS A 59 26.47 -13.36 3.54
C LYS A 59 25.59 -12.12 3.58
N CYS A 60 25.60 -11.29 2.52
CA CYS A 60 24.79 -10.09 2.41
C CYS A 60 23.48 -10.33 1.65
N ASP A 61 22.46 -9.53 1.96
CA ASP A 61 21.16 -9.52 1.29
C ASP A 61 21.14 -8.54 0.10
N TYR A 62 21.90 -7.45 0.22
CA TYR A 62 21.97 -6.38 -0.78
C TYR A 62 23.40 -6.02 -1.10
N PHE A 63 23.64 -5.61 -2.34
CA PHE A 63 24.93 -5.08 -2.78
C PHE A 63 24.75 -3.66 -3.30
N VAL A 64 25.45 -2.71 -2.70
CA VAL A 64 25.42 -1.29 -3.11
C VAL A 64 26.79 -0.95 -3.67
N LEU A 65 26.81 -0.59 -4.95
CA LEU A 65 27.99 -0.16 -5.68
C LEU A 65 28.00 1.37 -5.80
N ILE A 66 29.04 2.03 -5.30
CA ILE A 66 29.22 3.48 -5.38
C ILE A 66 30.51 3.80 -6.14
N ILE A 67 30.37 4.34 -7.35
CA ILE A 67 31.50 4.78 -8.18
C ILE A 67 31.58 6.29 -8.11
N SER A 68 32.63 6.84 -7.47
CA SER A 68 32.86 8.29 -7.40
C SER A 68 34.03 8.80 -8.25
N ASP A 69 35.05 7.96 -8.44
CA ASP A 69 36.32 8.37 -9.06
C ASP A 69 36.71 7.39 -10.17
N GLU A 70 36.85 6.11 -9.83
CA GLU A 70 37.19 5.05 -10.79
C GLU A 70 36.37 3.78 -10.52
N PHE A 71 36.20 2.95 -11.56
CA PHE A 71 35.66 1.61 -11.43
C PHE A 71 36.79 0.58 -11.63
N GLY A 72 37.62 0.47 -10.60
CA GLY A 72 38.84 -0.34 -10.59
C GLY A 72 38.58 -1.85 -10.59
N GLU A 73 39.65 -2.63 -10.72
CA GLU A 73 39.62 -4.09 -10.85
C GLU A 73 38.96 -4.77 -9.64
N HIS A 74 39.29 -4.37 -8.41
CA HIS A 74 38.68 -4.93 -7.20
C HIS A 74 37.16 -4.70 -7.13
N MET A 75 36.68 -3.50 -7.44
CA MET A 75 35.25 -3.19 -7.44
C MET A 75 34.51 -4.01 -8.50
N ARG A 76 35.16 -4.26 -9.65
CA ARG A 76 34.64 -5.14 -10.70
C ARG A 76 34.52 -6.57 -10.20
N GLU A 77 35.54 -7.11 -9.54
CA GLU A 77 35.52 -8.46 -8.99
C GLU A 77 34.37 -8.65 -7.97
N GLU A 78 34.18 -7.68 -7.07
CA GLU A 78 33.11 -7.70 -6.07
C GLU A 78 31.73 -7.61 -6.70
N TYR A 79 31.55 -6.67 -7.62
CA TYR A 79 30.30 -6.52 -8.37
C TYR A 79 29.95 -7.81 -9.13
N HIS A 80 30.89 -8.39 -9.88
CA HIS A 80 30.68 -9.66 -10.58
C HIS A 80 30.38 -10.81 -9.61
N THR A 81 31.03 -10.84 -8.46
CA THR A 81 30.76 -11.82 -7.40
C THR A 81 29.31 -11.70 -6.91
N ALA A 82 28.83 -10.48 -6.65
CA ALA A 82 27.45 -10.23 -6.26
C ALA A 82 26.45 -10.68 -7.35
N LEU A 83 26.79 -10.49 -8.62
CA LEU A 83 25.98 -10.97 -9.74
C LEU A 83 25.92 -12.49 -9.84
N ILE A 84 27.07 -13.17 -9.69
CA ILE A 84 27.16 -14.64 -9.71
C ILE A 84 26.28 -15.26 -8.63
N TYR A 85 26.20 -14.62 -7.46
CA TYR A 85 25.35 -15.07 -6.35
C TYR A 85 23.90 -14.56 -6.41
N GLY A 86 23.51 -13.84 -7.47
CA GLY A 86 22.14 -13.40 -7.68
C GLY A 86 21.64 -12.36 -6.67
N MET A 87 22.55 -11.53 -6.14
CA MET A 87 22.18 -10.49 -5.17
C MET A 87 21.36 -9.36 -5.82
N ASP A 88 20.54 -8.71 -5.00
CA ASP A 88 19.89 -7.43 -5.37
C ASP A 88 20.97 -6.32 -5.39
N VAL A 89 21.38 -5.93 -6.60
CA VAL A 89 22.47 -4.95 -6.83
C VAL A 89 21.92 -3.55 -7.15
N MET A 90 22.37 -2.55 -6.40
CA MET A 90 22.05 -1.14 -6.56
C MET A 90 23.29 -0.37 -6.97
N VAL A 91 23.22 0.39 -8.08
CA VAL A 91 24.39 1.03 -8.67
C VAL A 91 24.23 2.55 -8.64
N PHE A 92 25.22 3.23 -8.03
CA PHE A 92 25.30 4.68 -7.91
C PHE A 92 26.59 5.17 -8.57
N ILE A 93 26.46 6.03 -9.58
CA ILE A 93 27.62 6.50 -10.36
C ILE A 93 27.62 8.02 -10.40
N LYS A 94 28.78 8.63 -10.12
CA LYS A 94 28.93 10.07 -10.23
C LYS A 94 28.72 10.50 -11.68
N SER A 95 27.86 11.48 -11.91
CA SER A 95 27.35 11.82 -13.25
C SER A 95 28.44 12.08 -14.30
N GLU A 96 29.58 12.64 -13.88
CA GLU A 96 30.72 12.92 -14.76
C GLU A 96 31.42 11.66 -15.30
N LEU A 97 31.41 10.56 -14.55
CA LEU A 97 32.06 9.30 -14.92
C LEU A 97 31.20 8.42 -15.83
N TYR A 98 29.87 8.58 -15.78
CA TYR A 98 28.96 7.77 -16.59
C TYR A 98 29.07 8.05 -18.11
N ARG A 99 29.74 9.14 -18.48
CA ARG A 99 30.03 9.50 -19.88
C ARG A 99 31.22 8.76 -20.47
N GLU A 100 32.00 8.04 -19.66
CA GLU A 100 33.11 7.21 -20.14
C GLU A 100 32.57 5.94 -20.80
N GLU A 101 32.98 5.68 -22.05
CA GLU A 101 32.48 4.52 -22.84
C GLU A 101 32.63 3.17 -22.10
N GLY A 102 33.68 3.02 -21.29
CA GLY A 102 33.94 1.80 -20.54
C GLY A 102 32.92 1.54 -19.42
N ILE A 103 32.56 2.57 -18.64
CA ILE A 103 31.57 2.46 -17.56
C ILE A 103 30.16 2.34 -18.15
N ASN A 104 29.86 3.11 -19.20
CA ASN A 104 28.56 3.09 -19.85
C ASN A 104 28.19 1.69 -20.40
N ASN A 105 29.14 1.05 -21.09
CA ASN A 105 28.94 -0.29 -21.65
C ASN A 105 28.73 -1.37 -20.57
N GLU A 106 29.40 -1.28 -19.43
CA GLU A 106 29.27 -2.25 -18.34
C GLU A 106 27.86 -2.26 -17.71
N PHE A 107 27.22 -1.09 -17.62
CA PHE A 107 25.93 -0.92 -16.95
C PHE A 107 24.75 -0.69 -17.91
N LYS A 108 24.95 -0.94 -19.22
CA LYS A 108 23.99 -0.63 -20.28
C LYS A 108 22.59 -1.22 -20.05
N ASP A 109 22.51 -2.41 -19.46
CA ASP A 109 21.26 -3.14 -19.20
C ASP A 109 20.81 -3.04 -17.72
N ARG A 110 21.34 -2.09 -16.95
CA ARG A 110 21.02 -1.90 -15.53
C ARG A 110 20.43 -0.53 -15.22
N LEU A 111 19.61 -0.50 -14.18
CA LEU A 111 19.19 0.75 -13.56
C LEU A 111 20.39 1.34 -12.80
N VAL A 112 20.86 2.49 -13.26
CA VAL A 112 21.94 3.26 -12.65
C VAL A 112 21.36 4.54 -12.07
N THR A 113 21.70 4.83 -10.82
CA THR A 113 21.34 6.09 -10.16
C THR A 113 22.53 7.06 -10.24
N LEU A 114 22.36 8.15 -10.98
CA LEU A 114 23.40 9.16 -11.10
C LEU A 114 23.39 10.13 -9.90
N TRP A 115 24.53 10.73 -9.56
CA TRP A 115 24.64 11.73 -8.48
C TRP A 115 25.72 12.78 -8.79
N GLU A 116 25.54 14.01 -8.31
CA GLU A 116 26.44 15.15 -8.59
C GLU A 116 27.35 15.49 -7.39
N ASN A 117 26.86 15.33 -6.16
CA ASN A 117 27.62 15.59 -4.94
C ASN A 117 27.28 14.59 -3.82
N GLU A 118 28.10 14.58 -2.77
CA GLU A 118 28.00 13.62 -1.67
C GLU A 118 26.66 13.71 -0.93
N THR A 119 26.11 14.92 -0.74
CA THR A 119 24.80 15.07 -0.07
C THR A 119 23.69 14.38 -0.87
N GLU A 120 23.72 14.54 -2.20
CA GLU A 120 22.78 13.90 -3.11
C GLU A 120 22.95 12.37 -3.15
N LEU A 121 24.19 11.88 -3.18
CA LEU A 121 24.48 10.45 -3.05
C LEU A 121 23.88 9.89 -1.75
N SER A 122 24.03 10.59 -0.63
CA SER A 122 23.46 10.18 0.66
C SER A 122 21.95 10.03 0.57
N MET A 123 21.26 11.06 0.06
CA MET A 123 19.81 11.05 -0.07
C MET A 123 19.33 9.93 -0.99
N LYS A 124 19.99 9.72 -2.14
CA LYS A 124 19.61 8.71 -3.12
C LYS A 124 19.84 7.29 -2.62
N VAL A 125 20.95 7.04 -1.94
CA VAL A 125 21.22 5.74 -1.30
C VAL A 125 20.19 5.47 -0.21
N ILE A 126 19.92 6.43 0.68
CA ILE A 126 18.92 6.24 1.74
C ILE A 126 17.52 6.04 1.17
N ALA A 127 17.07 6.84 0.19
CA ALA A 127 15.77 6.65 -0.45
C ALA A 127 15.64 5.28 -1.15
N THR A 128 16.73 4.78 -1.73
CA THR A 128 16.76 3.44 -2.35
C THR A 128 16.70 2.35 -1.28
N MET A 129 17.48 2.48 -0.21
CA MET A 129 17.50 1.56 0.93
C MET A 129 16.17 1.53 1.66
N GLU A 130 15.52 2.68 1.85
CA GLU A 130 14.14 2.80 2.30
C GLU A 130 13.21 2.04 1.36
N GLY A 131 13.23 2.32 0.05
CA GLY A 131 12.42 1.62 -0.94
C GLY A 131 12.55 0.09 -0.90
N VAL A 132 13.75 -0.40 -0.56
CA VAL A 132 14.06 -1.83 -0.45
C VAL A 132 13.72 -2.40 0.93
N ARG A 133 13.81 -1.61 2.01
CA ARG A 133 13.21 -1.92 3.32
C ARG A 133 11.70 -2.14 3.17
N TYR A 134 11.06 -1.31 2.34
CA TYR A 134 9.66 -1.43 1.93
C TYR A 134 9.42 -2.52 0.86
N LYS A 135 10.34 -3.48 0.65
CA LYS A 135 10.03 -4.78 0.00
C LYS A 135 9.31 -5.77 0.95
N TYR A 136 8.90 -5.37 2.15
CA TYR A 136 7.65 -5.88 2.74
C TYR A 136 6.49 -5.17 2.02
N PRO A 137 5.45 -5.84 1.48
CA PRO A 137 4.39 -5.10 0.83
C PRO A 137 3.86 -4.06 1.82
N VAL A 138 3.93 -2.76 1.48
CA VAL A 138 3.51 -1.62 2.34
C VAL A 138 2.20 -1.91 3.09
N ARG A 139 1.32 -2.67 2.42
CA ARG A 139 0.09 -3.25 2.93
C ARG A 139 0.21 -4.06 4.23
N GLY A 140 1.21 -4.94 4.37
CA GLY A 140 1.44 -5.77 5.56
C GLY A 140 1.71 -4.90 6.79
N TYR A 141 2.66 -3.97 6.68
CA TYR A 141 2.95 -3.01 7.76
C TYR A 141 1.76 -2.10 8.10
N GLN A 142 1.01 -1.66 7.09
CA GLN A 142 -0.21 -0.88 7.32
C GLN A 142 -1.29 -1.69 8.03
N LEU A 143 -1.40 -2.99 7.75
CA LEU A 143 -2.29 -3.89 8.46
C LEU A 143 -1.82 -4.11 9.90
N GLU A 144 -0.53 -4.32 10.15
CA GLU A 144 0.03 -4.39 11.51
C GLU A 144 -0.33 -3.15 12.33
N ALA A 145 -0.16 -1.96 11.77
CA ALA A 145 -0.53 -0.71 12.44
C ALA A 145 -2.04 -0.62 12.71
N LEU A 146 -2.89 -1.10 11.80
CA LEU A 146 -4.33 -1.18 12.01
C LEU A 146 -4.69 -2.13 13.14
N VAL A 147 -4.12 -3.34 13.15
CA VAL A 147 -4.36 -4.34 14.19
C VAL A 147 -3.89 -3.84 15.55
N GLU A 148 -2.77 -3.13 15.61
CA GLU A 148 -2.31 -2.48 16.85
C GLU A 148 -3.36 -1.50 17.38
N ASP A 149 -3.85 -0.60 16.53
CA ASP A 149 -4.86 0.40 16.92
C ASP A 149 -6.21 -0.24 17.26
N LEU A 150 -6.57 -1.34 16.60
CA LEU A 150 -7.75 -2.14 16.94
C LEU A 150 -7.64 -2.71 18.35
N PHE A 151 -6.52 -3.33 18.71
CA PHE A 151 -6.33 -3.86 20.06
C PHE A 151 -6.33 -2.75 21.12
N LYS A 152 -5.74 -1.58 20.82
CA LYS A 152 -5.86 -0.39 21.71
C LYS A 152 -7.30 0.07 21.88
N PHE A 153 -8.08 0.08 20.81
CA PHE A 153 -9.50 0.45 20.85
C PHE A 153 -10.30 -0.46 21.79
N TYR A 154 -9.98 -1.75 21.82
CA TYR A 154 -10.55 -2.70 22.79
C TYR A 154 -9.85 -2.68 24.17
N GLY A 155 -9.04 -1.67 24.46
CA GLY A 155 -8.47 -1.40 25.78
C GLY A 155 -7.20 -2.18 26.13
N CYS A 156 -6.49 -2.71 25.15
CA CYS A 156 -5.20 -3.37 25.37
C CYS A 156 -4.03 -2.35 25.36
N ASP A 157 -3.05 -2.59 26.22
CA ASP A 157 -1.74 -1.95 26.11
C ASP A 157 -0.90 -2.69 25.08
N THR A 158 -0.59 -2.05 23.96
CA THR A 158 0.11 -2.70 22.84
C THR A 158 1.54 -2.21 22.68
N LYS A 159 2.40 -3.09 22.15
CA LYS A 159 3.74 -2.79 21.69
C LYS A 159 3.99 -3.53 20.39
N ARG A 160 4.29 -2.81 19.32
CA ARG A 160 4.86 -3.44 18.12
C ARG A 160 6.25 -3.93 18.41
N THR A 161 6.54 -5.15 17.97
CA THR A 161 7.88 -5.66 18.09
C THR A 161 8.77 -4.91 17.12
N ALA A 162 9.90 -4.38 17.61
CA ALA A 162 10.86 -3.77 16.70
C ALA A 162 11.36 -4.86 15.73
N TYR A 163 11.42 -4.56 14.43
CA TYR A 163 11.96 -5.47 13.40
C TYR A 163 13.37 -6.02 13.70
N THR A 164 14.07 -5.45 14.70
CA THR A 164 15.40 -5.85 15.18
C THR A 164 15.35 -6.83 16.36
N GLN A 165 14.17 -7.21 16.85
CA GLN A 165 13.99 -8.22 17.89
C GLN A 165 13.50 -9.51 17.22
N ASP A 166 14.23 -10.61 17.41
CA ASP A 166 13.81 -11.98 17.05
C ASP A 166 12.53 -12.30 17.83
N SER A 167 11.39 -11.95 17.24
CA SER A 167 10.09 -12.09 17.85
C SER A 167 9.23 -12.98 16.99
N ASN A 168 8.62 -13.97 17.64
CA ASN A 168 7.69 -14.91 17.02
C ASN A 168 6.30 -14.28 16.74
N HIS A 169 6.18 -12.95 16.85
CA HIS A 169 4.95 -12.18 16.70
C HIS A 169 5.25 -10.72 16.31
N ASP A 170 4.33 -10.09 15.60
CA ASP A 170 4.44 -8.71 15.12
C ASP A 170 4.02 -7.69 16.20
N ILE A 171 3.00 -8.02 16.99
CA ILE A 171 2.42 -7.14 18.00
C ILE A 171 2.25 -7.91 19.31
N TYR A 172 2.72 -7.33 20.40
CA TYR A 172 2.37 -7.76 21.75
C TYR A 172 1.24 -6.88 22.27
N ALA A 173 0.23 -7.49 22.89
CA ALA A 173 -0.83 -6.77 23.59
C ALA A 173 -1.08 -7.36 24.97
N GLU A 174 -1.45 -6.53 25.93
CA GLU A 174 -1.76 -6.96 27.30
C GLU A 174 -3.01 -6.26 27.82
N LYS A 175 -3.90 -7.01 28.48
CA LYS A 175 -5.09 -6.48 29.16
C LYS A 175 -5.45 -7.37 30.33
N ASN A 176 -5.69 -6.79 31.50
CA ASN A 176 -6.13 -7.51 32.71
C ASN A 176 -5.26 -8.74 33.06
N GLY A 177 -3.94 -8.67 32.81
CA GLY A 177 -2.99 -9.77 33.05
C GLY A 177 -2.94 -10.84 31.95
N LYS A 178 -3.88 -10.82 31.00
CA LYS A 178 -3.83 -11.65 29.79
C LYS A 178 -2.90 -11.02 28.74
N LYS A 179 -2.11 -11.86 28.08
CA LYS A 179 -1.09 -11.45 27.12
C LYS A 179 -1.38 -12.09 25.76
N PHE A 180 -1.28 -11.28 24.71
CA PHE A 180 -1.57 -11.68 23.34
C PHE A 180 -0.32 -11.47 22.49
N PHE A 181 0.16 -12.55 21.88
CA PHE A 181 1.24 -12.56 20.90
C PHE A 181 0.61 -12.63 19.51
N ILE A 182 0.62 -11.52 18.80
CA ILE A 182 -0.20 -11.33 17.60
C ILE A 182 0.69 -11.38 16.36
N GLU A 183 0.42 -12.32 15.47
CA GLU A 183 0.99 -12.41 14.13
C GLU A 183 -0.03 -11.88 13.12
N VAL A 184 0.39 -11.00 12.22
CA VAL A 184 -0.46 -10.35 11.25
C VAL A 184 -0.13 -10.85 9.84
N LYS A 185 -1.13 -11.36 9.12
CA LYS A 185 -0.97 -11.81 7.73
C LYS A 185 -1.90 -11.12 6.75
N ALA A 186 -1.32 -10.60 5.68
CA ALA A 186 -2.05 -10.05 4.54
C ALA A 186 -1.56 -10.69 3.25
N VAL A 187 -2.46 -11.31 2.50
CA VAL A 187 -2.22 -11.75 1.12
C VAL A 187 -3.19 -11.09 0.15
N ARG A 188 -2.86 -11.14 -1.15
CA ARG A 188 -3.71 -10.57 -2.21
C ARG A 188 -5.02 -11.31 -2.41
N SER A 189 -4.97 -12.64 -2.36
CA SER A 189 -6.14 -13.49 -2.58
C SER A 189 -7.16 -13.37 -1.44
N LYS A 190 -8.44 -13.51 -1.76
CA LYS A 190 -9.52 -13.57 -0.76
C LYS A 190 -9.27 -14.64 0.31
N ILE A 191 -8.85 -15.83 -0.12
CA ILE A 191 -8.56 -16.95 0.77
C ILE A 191 -7.05 -17.02 1.02
N ILE A 192 -6.64 -17.11 2.29
CA ILE A 192 -5.23 -17.31 2.65
C ILE A 192 -4.82 -18.78 2.47
N SER A 193 -3.57 -19.01 2.08
CA SER A 193 -3.07 -20.37 1.86
C SER A 193 -2.94 -21.16 3.17
N LYS A 194 -3.22 -22.47 3.12
CA LYS A 194 -3.07 -23.37 4.26
C LYS A 194 -1.65 -23.35 4.83
N SER A 195 -0.62 -23.33 3.97
CA SER A 195 0.78 -23.31 4.42
C SER A 195 1.13 -22.05 5.20
N SER A 196 0.60 -20.89 4.79
CA SER A 196 0.78 -19.62 5.52
C SER A 196 0.26 -19.69 6.95
N ILE A 197 -0.86 -20.36 7.17
CA ILE A 197 -1.46 -20.56 8.49
C ILE A 197 -0.68 -21.59 9.30
N VAL A 198 -0.40 -22.77 8.71
CA VAL A 198 0.27 -23.88 9.40
C VAL A 198 1.62 -23.43 9.96
N ASN A 199 2.41 -22.66 9.21
CA ASN A 199 3.68 -22.13 9.70
C ASN A 199 3.52 -21.29 10.97
N THR A 200 2.47 -20.47 11.07
CA THR A 200 2.19 -19.68 12.28
C THR A 200 1.79 -20.58 13.45
N THR A 201 0.99 -21.62 13.19
CA THR A 201 0.60 -22.55 14.25
C THR A 201 1.80 -23.33 14.83
N VAL A 202 2.81 -23.61 14.01
CA VAL A 202 4.07 -24.25 14.48
C VAL A 202 4.88 -23.28 15.35
N VAL A 203 4.95 -22.01 14.95
CA VAL A 203 5.62 -20.97 15.75
C VAL A 203 4.96 -20.83 17.13
N ALA A 204 3.63 -20.79 17.17
CA ALA A 204 2.89 -20.72 18.44
C ALA A 204 3.15 -21.93 19.34
N ASP A 205 3.16 -23.16 18.78
CA ASP A 205 3.46 -24.39 19.54
C ASP A 205 4.86 -24.33 20.18
N LEU A 206 5.84 -23.71 19.50
CA LEU A 206 7.20 -23.56 20.00
C LEU A 206 7.33 -22.54 21.15
N MET A 207 6.37 -21.61 21.30
CA MET A 207 6.43 -20.56 22.32
C MET A 207 6.15 -21.06 23.74
N SER A 208 5.61 -22.27 23.91
CA SER A 208 5.32 -22.86 25.24
C SER A 208 4.52 -21.90 26.14
N LEU A 209 3.40 -21.40 25.63
CA LEU A 209 2.57 -20.36 26.27
C LEU A 209 2.06 -20.76 27.66
N LYS A 210 2.08 -19.80 28.59
CA LYS A 210 1.52 -19.95 29.95
C LYS A 210 -0.01 -19.80 29.95
N ASP A 211 -0.65 -19.91 31.10
CA ASP A 211 -2.12 -19.96 31.21
C ASP A 211 -2.83 -18.68 30.77
N ASP A 212 -2.24 -17.52 31.04
CA ASP A 212 -2.78 -16.21 30.62
C ASP A 212 -2.13 -15.69 29.32
N GLU A 213 -1.46 -16.56 28.55
CA GLU A 213 -0.75 -16.20 27.32
C GLU A 213 -1.43 -16.85 26.11
N TYR A 214 -1.77 -16.03 25.11
CA TYR A 214 -2.49 -16.43 23.91
C TYR A 214 -1.71 -16.05 22.67
N PHE A 215 -1.70 -16.90 21.66
CA PHE A 215 -1.22 -16.56 20.33
C PHE A 215 -2.40 -16.19 19.45
N VAL A 216 -2.34 -15.08 18.73
CA VAL A 216 -3.43 -14.60 17.88
C VAL A 216 -2.92 -14.46 16.45
N LEU A 217 -3.47 -15.24 15.53
CA LEU A 217 -3.29 -14.99 14.10
C LEU A 217 -4.38 -14.04 13.63
N VAL A 218 -4.00 -12.83 13.25
CA VAL A 218 -4.91 -11.86 12.63
C VAL A 218 -4.64 -11.81 11.13
N THR A 219 -5.68 -11.94 10.31
CA THR A 219 -5.50 -11.89 8.86
C THR A 219 -6.61 -11.13 8.15
N ALA A 220 -6.23 -10.28 7.19
CA ALA A 220 -7.18 -9.56 6.32
C ALA A 220 -7.70 -10.44 5.17
N ASN A 221 -7.78 -11.75 5.39
CA ASN A 221 -8.16 -12.76 4.40
C ASN A 221 -9.16 -13.75 5.03
N MET A 222 -9.93 -14.44 4.22
CA MET A 222 -10.79 -15.54 4.68
C MET A 222 -9.95 -16.78 4.97
N ILE A 223 -10.25 -17.44 6.09
CA ILE A 223 -9.68 -18.75 6.42
C ILE A 223 -10.69 -19.84 6.06
N PRO A 224 -10.29 -20.89 5.32
CA PRO A 224 -11.19 -22.00 5.01
C PRO A 224 -11.74 -22.67 6.27
N ASP A 225 -13.03 -23.04 6.28
CA ASP A 225 -13.71 -23.59 7.47
C ASP A 225 -13.01 -24.85 8.02
N LEU A 226 -12.54 -25.74 7.15
CA LEU A 226 -11.76 -26.93 7.56
C LEU A 226 -10.50 -26.55 8.35
N ILE A 227 -9.88 -25.41 8.04
CA ILE A 227 -8.72 -24.90 8.76
C ILE A 227 -9.14 -24.22 10.06
N LYS A 228 -10.27 -23.48 10.07
CA LYS A 228 -10.84 -22.95 11.31
C LYS A 228 -11.14 -24.07 12.31
N GLU A 229 -11.73 -25.17 11.86
CA GLU A 229 -11.99 -26.36 12.66
C GLU A 229 -10.70 -26.97 13.23
N TYR A 230 -9.66 -27.10 12.41
CA TYR A 230 -8.35 -27.56 12.88
C TYR A 230 -7.77 -26.64 13.96
N ILE A 231 -7.84 -25.33 13.76
CA ILE A 231 -7.28 -24.36 14.70
C ILE A 231 -8.07 -24.35 16.02
N ARG A 232 -9.40 -24.50 15.98
CA ARG A 232 -10.25 -24.62 17.19
C ARG A 232 -9.84 -25.75 18.12
N THR A 233 -9.10 -26.76 17.63
CA THR A 233 -8.57 -27.83 18.49
C THR A 233 -7.30 -27.45 19.25
N LYS A 234 -6.69 -26.30 18.94
CA LYS A 234 -5.49 -25.81 19.60
C LYS A 234 -5.86 -24.90 20.76
N ASP A 235 -5.44 -25.28 21.95
CA ASP A 235 -5.59 -24.45 23.13
C ASP A 235 -4.75 -23.17 22.99
N LYS A 236 -5.27 -22.04 23.46
CA LYS A 236 -4.61 -20.72 23.49
C LYS A 236 -4.18 -20.15 22.13
N PHE A 237 -4.70 -20.69 21.02
CA PHE A 237 -4.47 -20.15 19.67
C PHE A 237 -5.78 -19.57 19.13
N LEU A 238 -5.83 -18.24 19.01
CA LEU A 238 -6.95 -17.50 18.46
C LEU A 238 -6.70 -17.15 17.00
N VAL A 239 -7.79 -17.03 16.27
CA VAL A 239 -7.80 -16.56 14.89
C VAL A 239 -8.81 -15.44 14.79
N ILE A 240 -8.40 -14.38 14.09
CA ILE A 240 -9.30 -13.30 13.68
C ILE A 240 -9.10 -13.14 12.18
N ASP A 241 -10.04 -13.63 11.40
CA ASP A 241 -10.01 -13.50 9.94
C ASP A 241 -10.78 -12.26 9.46
N ILE A 242 -10.88 -12.06 8.14
CA ILE A 242 -11.53 -10.86 7.61
C ILE A 242 -13.00 -10.71 8.04
N SER A 243 -13.74 -11.81 8.25
CA SER A 243 -15.15 -11.74 8.68
C SER A 243 -15.28 -11.21 10.12
N GLU A 244 -14.32 -11.55 10.98
CA GLU A 244 -14.25 -11.11 12.36
C GLU A 244 -13.63 -9.71 12.48
N LEU A 245 -12.64 -9.40 11.64
CA LEU A 245 -12.09 -8.04 11.56
C LEU A 245 -13.14 -7.02 11.14
N LEU A 246 -13.97 -7.34 10.15
CA LEU A 246 -15.06 -6.46 9.70
C LEU A 246 -16.09 -6.23 10.80
N TYR A 247 -16.39 -7.27 11.61
CA TYR A 247 -17.25 -7.14 12.80
C TYR A 247 -16.61 -6.21 13.83
N LEU A 248 -15.33 -6.44 14.18
CA LEU A 248 -14.64 -5.70 15.23
C LEU A 248 -14.45 -4.20 14.94
N VAL A 249 -14.47 -3.80 13.67
CA VAL A 249 -14.31 -2.38 13.25
C VAL A 249 -15.64 -1.69 12.96
N GLN A 250 -16.78 -2.36 13.13
CA GLN A 250 -18.09 -1.82 12.74
C GLN A 250 -18.40 -0.47 13.42
N ASP A 251 -18.05 -0.35 14.70
CA ASP A 251 -18.26 0.86 15.51
C ASP A 251 -17.10 1.86 15.43
N ASN A 252 -16.09 1.59 14.61
CA ASN A 252 -14.93 2.47 14.42
C ASN A 252 -14.65 2.72 12.93
N GLU A 253 -15.21 3.82 12.43
CA GLU A 253 -15.16 4.17 11.01
C GLU A 253 -13.74 4.30 10.46
N GLU A 254 -12.84 4.92 11.24
CA GLU A 254 -11.46 5.11 10.82
C GLU A 254 -10.79 3.76 10.58
N LEU A 255 -10.95 2.82 11.52
CA LEU A 255 -10.42 1.46 11.40
C LEU A 255 -11.11 0.69 10.27
N LYS A 256 -12.45 0.83 10.10
CA LYS A 256 -13.21 0.23 8.99
C LYS A 256 -12.65 0.67 7.64
N TYR A 257 -12.49 1.98 7.42
CA TYR A 257 -11.95 2.50 6.16
C TYR A 257 -10.50 2.08 5.92
N ARG A 258 -9.66 2.13 6.96
CA ARG A 258 -8.28 1.65 6.85
C ARG A 258 -8.25 0.18 6.46
N LEU A 259 -9.10 -0.67 7.05
CA LEU A 259 -9.17 -2.09 6.73
C LEU A 259 -9.58 -2.30 5.28
N LEU A 260 -10.69 -1.70 4.84
CA LEU A 260 -11.18 -1.83 3.47
C LEU A 260 -10.16 -1.34 2.43
N SER A 261 -9.42 -0.27 2.74
CA SER A 261 -8.36 0.26 1.88
C SER A 261 -7.15 -0.68 1.73
N LEU A 262 -6.98 -1.61 2.66
CA LEU A 262 -5.92 -2.61 2.66
C LEU A 262 -6.37 -3.93 2.03
N VAL A 263 -7.66 -4.17 1.84
CA VAL A 263 -8.13 -5.42 1.21
C VAL A 263 -8.07 -5.28 -0.32
N GLU A 264 -7.46 -6.27 -1.00
CA GLU A 264 -7.32 -6.28 -2.46
C GLU A 264 -8.43 -7.06 -3.19
N PHE A 265 -9.40 -7.56 -2.43
CA PHE A 265 -10.56 -8.31 -2.91
C PHE A 265 -11.87 -7.71 -2.37
N THR A 266 -13.00 -8.08 -2.98
CA THR A 266 -14.34 -7.61 -2.63
C THR A 266 -14.82 -8.23 -1.31
N THR A 267 -15.56 -7.45 -0.52
CA THR A 267 -16.00 -7.85 0.83
C THR A 267 -17.52 -7.91 0.98
N GLU A 268 -18.27 -7.66 -0.09
CA GLU A 268 -19.74 -7.57 -0.07
C GLU A 268 -20.44 -8.87 0.29
N ASP A 269 -19.88 -9.99 -0.15
CA ASP A 269 -20.41 -11.34 0.06
C ASP A 269 -19.86 -12.00 1.34
N ILE A 270 -19.12 -11.26 2.17
CA ILE A 270 -18.54 -11.78 3.41
C ILE A 270 -19.52 -11.54 4.54
N GLU A 271 -20.08 -12.63 5.06
CA GLU A 271 -20.88 -12.63 6.27
C GLU A 271 -20.01 -12.24 7.48
N LEU A 272 -20.44 -11.22 8.24
CA LEU A 272 -19.78 -10.80 9.47
C LEU A 272 -19.90 -11.89 10.53
N LYS A 273 -18.81 -12.14 11.27
CA LYS A 273 -18.80 -13.12 12.36
C LYS A 273 -18.29 -12.49 13.62
N GLU A 274 -19.04 -12.61 14.70
CA GLU A 274 -18.61 -12.15 16.01
C GLU A 274 -17.49 -13.05 16.56
N PRO A 275 -16.33 -12.49 16.95
CA PRO A 275 -15.24 -13.28 17.53
C PRO A 275 -15.46 -13.45 19.04
N GLU A 276 -16.46 -14.27 19.42
CA GLU A 276 -16.89 -14.50 20.80
C GLU A 276 -15.74 -14.80 21.77
N GLU A 277 -14.80 -15.67 21.37
CA GLU A 277 -13.66 -16.04 22.23
C GLU A 277 -12.72 -14.86 22.49
N PHE A 278 -12.44 -14.06 21.46
CA PHE A 278 -11.61 -12.86 21.60
C PHE A 278 -12.28 -11.83 22.50
N LEU A 279 -13.57 -11.53 22.29
CA LEU A 279 -14.31 -10.55 23.10
C LEU A 279 -14.43 -10.99 24.57
N ARG A 280 -14.72 -12.27 24.82
CA ARG A 280 -14.71 -12.86 26.17
C ARG A 280 -13.35 -12.73 26.84
N LEU A 281 -12.26 -12.95 26.10
CA LEU A 281 -10.90 -12.79 26.64
C LEU A 281 -10.56 -11.34 26.98
N LEU A 282 -11.17 -10.36 26.30
CA LEU A 282 -10.98 -8.95 26.62
C LEU A 282 -11.95 -8.42 27.68
N ASP A 283 -12.72 -9.31 28.33
CA ASP A 283 -13.78 -8.99 29.30
C ASP A 283 -14.77 -7.95 28.75
N VAL A 284 -15.00 -7.98 27.44
CA VAL A 284 -16.06 -7.21 26.78
C VAL A 284 -17.34 -8.02 27.00
N VAL A 285 -18.06 -7.73 28.08
CA VAL A 285 -19.33 -8.38 28.40
C VAL A 285 -20.39 -7.93 27.40
N GLU A 286 -21.17 -8.89 26.91
CA GLU A 286 -22.38 -8.71 26.09
C GLU A 286 -23.30 -7.65 26.70
N ASP A 287 -23.26 -6.44 26.12
CA ASP A 287 -24.41 -5.55 26.12
C ASP A 287 -24.90 -5.54 24.68
N GLU A 288 -26.04 -6.22 24.47
CA GLU A 288 -26.94 -6.13 23.32
C GLU A 288 -26.38 -5.43 22.06
N THR A 289 -25.49 -6.06 21.30
CA THR A 289 -25.16 -5.63 19.93
C THR A 289 -26.21 -6.14 18.95
N LEU A 290 -27.47 -5.83 19.23
CA LEU A 290 -28.53 -5.79 18.24
C LEU A 290 -28.90 -4.32 18.04
N ASP A 291 -27.96 -3.52 17.53
CA ASP A 291 -28.17 -2.28 16.77
C ASP A 291 -26.84 -1.50 16.65
N SER A 292 -26.01 -1.84 15.66
CA SER A 292 -25.06 -0.86 15.08
C SER A 292 -24.56 -1.31 13.69
N LEU A 293 -25.49 -1.57 12.77
CA LEU A 293 -25.29 -0.96 11.46
C LEU A 293 -25.33 0.56 11.72
N ILE A 294 -24.19 1.17 12.06
CA ILE A 294 -24.05 2.62 11.87
C ILE A 294 -24.30 2.81 10.38
N ASP A 295 -25.53 3.24 10.11
CA ASP A 295 -26.23 3.08 8.85
C ASP A 295 -25.41 3.78 7.77
N ASP A 296 -24.78 3.02 6.87
CA ASP A 296 -24.15 3.62 5.68
C ASP A 296 -25.20 4.52 4.99
N ASN A 297 -26.52 4.25 5.13
CA ASN A 297 -27.58 5.16 4.69
C ASN A 297 -27.68 6.47 5.51
N GLU A 298 -27.39 6.52 6.81
CA GLU A 298 -27.32 7.78 7.57
C GLU A 298 -26.16 8.65 7.07
N LYS A 299 -25.01 8.05 6.79
CA LYS A 299 -23.86 8.76 6.20
C LYS A 299 -24.18 9.25 4.81
N ILE A 300 -24.79 8.39 3.99
CA ILE A 300 -25.22 8.77 2.65
C ILE A 300 -26.22 9.93 2.73
N LYS A 301 -27.17 9.94 3.68
CA LYS A 301 -28.07 11.09 3.93
C LYS A 301 -27.31 12.35 4.33
N GLN A 302 -26.29 12.26 5.19
CA GLN A 302 -25.45 13.41 5.57
C GLN A 302 -24.67 13.97 4.36
N LEU A 303 -24.01 13.11 3.59
CA LEU A 303 -23.28 13.48 2.38
C LEU A 303 -24.21 14.06 1.30
N LEU A 304 -25.41 13.50 1.18
CA LEU A 304 -26.46 13.98 0.28
C LEU A 304 -26.90 15.40 0.64
N GLN A 305 -27.04 15.69 1.93
CA GLN A 305 -27.33 17.06 2.38
C GLN A 305 -26.13 17.98 2.11
N GLU A 306 -24.90 17.54 2.40
CA GLU A 306 -23.69 18.33 2.20
C GLU A 306 -23.46 18.72 0.72
N VAL A 307 -23.73 17.83 -0.24
CA VAL A 307 -23.64 18.16 -1.68
C VAL A 307 -24.77 19.08 -2.13
N LYS A 308 -25.99 18.92 -1.60
CA LYS A 308 -27.14 19.79 -1.92
C LYS A 308 -26.92 21.22 -1.45
N ASP A 309 -26.23 21.37 -0.32
CA ASP A 309 -25.86 22.66 0.27
C ASP A 309 -24.47 23.16 -0.21
N TRP A 310 -23.87 22.52 -1.22
CA TRP A 310 -22.51 22.86 -1.66
C TRP A 310 -22.45 24.21 -2.39
N GLU A 311 -21.90 25.21 -1.71
CA GLU A 311 -21.64 26.53 -2.29
C GLU A 311 -20.17 26.69 -2.70
N GLN A 312 -19.87 26.50 -3.99
CA GLN A 312 -18.53 26.56 -4.57
C GLN A 312 -17.76 27.88 -4.31
N ASP A 313 -18.46 29.01 -4.19
CA ASP A 313 -17.85 30.33 -3.92
C ASP A 313 -17.41 30.51 -2.46
N LYS A 314 -17.90 29.65 -1.54
CA LYS A 314 -17.60 29.71 -0.10
C LYS A 314 -16.64 28.63 0.38
N LYS A 315 -16.35 27.63 -0.47
CA LYS A 315 -15.49 26.48 -0.15
C LYS A 315 -14.27 26.43 -1.06
N THR A 316 -13.17 25.92 -0.54
CA THR A 316 -11.88 25.79 -1.25
C THR A 316 -11.84 24.51 -2.09
N SER A 317 -10.92 24.45 -3.07
CA SER A 317 -10.69 23.23 -3.85
C SER A 317 -10.32 22.04 -2.97
N THR A 318 -9.49 22.24 -1.95
CA THR A 318 -9.10 21.18 -1.01
C THR A 318 -10.27 20.67 -0.18
N GLU A 319 -11.22 21.52 0.20
CA GLU A 319 -12.46 21.07 0.87
C GLU A 319 -13.30 20.20 -0.08
N TYR A 320 -13.39 20.57 -1.35
CA TYR A 320 -14.09 19.78 -2.36
C TYR A 320 -13.40 18.44 -2.65
N GLU A 321 -12.07 18.41 -2.77
CA GLU A 321 -11.30 17.18 -2.93
C GLU A 321 -11.56 16.19 -1.77
N LYS A 322 -11.56 16.69 -0.52
CA LYS A 322 -11.87 15.90 0.67
C LYS A 322 -13.31 15.39 0.65
N PHE A 323 -14.26 16.27 0.30
CA PHE A 323 -15.67 15.91 0.19
C PHE A 323 -15.89 14.81 -0.84
N CYS A 324 -15.42 14.98 -2.08
CA CYS A 324 -15.53 13.99 -3.13
C CYS A 324 -14.83 12.68 -2.75
N THR A 325 -13.67 12.72 -2.11
CA THR A 325 -12.97 11.52 -1.63
C THR A 325 -13.80 10.75 -0.60
N LYS A 326 -14.49 11.44 0.32
CA LYS A 326 -15.41 10.79 1.27
C LYS A 326 -16.58 10.12 0.55
N VAL A 327 -17.21 10.84 -0.40
CA VAL A 327 -18.29 10.31 -1.23
C VAL A 327 -17.83 9.05 -1.99
N LEU A 328 -16.69 9.10 -2.67
CA LEU A 328 -16.20 7.94 -3.42
C LEU A 328 -15.87 6.76 -2.51
N LYS A 329 -15.30 7.01 -1.33
CA LYS A 329 -15.04 5.95 -0.35
C LYS A 329 -16.32 5.30 0.15
N ILE A 330 -17.38 6.06 0.44
CA ILE A 330 -18.65 5.43 0.87
C ILE A 330 -19.26 4.61 -0.27
N LEU A 331 -19.22 5.11 -1.50
CA LEU A 331 -19.87 4.48 -2.66
C LEU A 331 -19.09 3.27 -3.21
N PHE A 332 -17.75 3.29 -3.14
CA PHE A 332 -16.93 2.36 -3.92
C PHE A 332 -15.83 1.65 -3.13
N SER A 333 -15.81 1.69 -1.78
CA SER A 333 -14.80 0.93 -1.00
C SER A 333 -14.91 -0.58 -1.17
N ASN A 334 -16.04 -1.07 -1.66
CA ASN A 334 -16.23 -2.49 -1.98
C ASN A 334 -15.56 -2.89 -3.28
N ASP A 335 -15.52 -1.99 -4.28
CA ASP A 335 -14.94 -2.22 -5.62
C ASP A 335 -13.50 -1.72 -5.76
N LEU A 336 -13.17 -0.64 -5.07
CA LEU A 336 -11.92 0.09 -5.18
C LEU A 336 -11.09 0.00 -3.89
N THR A 337 -9.78 0.00 -4.06
CA THR A 337 -8.78 -0.07 -2.99
C THR A 337 -7.60 0.86 -3.29
N LEU A 338 -6.62 0.94 -2.38
CA LEU A 338 -5.42 1.78 -2.53
C LEU A 338 -5.71 3.26 -2.83
N TRP A 339 -6.60 3.87 -2.05
CA TRP A 339 -6.99 5.28 -2.12
C TRP A 339 -5.81 6.22 -1.82
N ARG A 340 -5.04 6.60 -2.84
CA ARG A 340 -3.85 7.45 -2.68
C ARG A 340 -4.12 8.88 -3.15
N GLU A 341 -4.12 9.80 -2.20
CA GLU A 341 -4.06 11.24 -2.46
C GLU A 341 -2.61 11.62 -2.83
N GLN A 342 -2.38 12.35 -3.92
CA GLN A 342 -1.02 12.81 -4.27
C GLN A 342 -0.82 14.27 -3.84
N GLN A 343 0.06 14.50 -2.86
CA GLN A 343 0.52 15.84 -2.50
C GLN A 343 1.98 16.10 -2.95
N LYS A 344 2.16 17.33 -3.44
CA LYS A 344 3.37 18.01 -3.93
C LYS A 344 4.72 17.39 -3.52
N SER A 345 5.43 16.84 -4.49
CA SER A 345 6.90 16.76 -4.45
C SER A 345 7.52 17.30 -5.74
N ASN A 346 8.24 18.41 -5.56
CA ASN A 346 9.30 19.09 -6.31
C ASN A 346 9.55 18.98 -7.82
N ASP A 347 8.72 18.36 -8.67
CA ASP A 347 8.98 18.38 -10.13
C ASP A 347 7.76 18.65 -11.04
N ASP A 348 6.64 19.11 -10.48
CA ASP A 348 5.53 19.86 -11.11
C ASP A 348 5.06 19.47 -12.53
N LEU A 349 5.33 18.24 -12.99
CA LEU A 349 5.06 17.85 -14.37
C LEU A 349 3.68 17.20 -14.53
N TYR A 350 3.21 16.40 -13.56
CA TYR A 350 1.88 15.76 -13.64
C TYR A 350 1.31 15.45 -12.24
N ARG A 351 0.17 16.06 -11.86
CA ARG A 351 -0.48 15.91 -10.55
C ARG A 351 -1.97 15.64 -10.74
N PHE A 352 -2.45 14.53 -10.19
CA PHE A 352 -3.86 14.17 -10.11
C PHE A 352 -4.26 14.05 -8.64
N ASP A 353 -5.54 14.29 -8.32
CA ASP A 353 -5.95 14.48 -6.93
C ASP A 353 -6.04 13.14 -6.18
N LEU A 354 -6.59 12.10 -6.82
CA LEU A 354 -6.77 10.79 -6.23
C LEU A 354 -6.54 9.68 -7.27
N ILE A 355 -5.86 8.61 -6.86
CA ILE A 355 -5.75 7.38 -7.64
C ILE A 355 -6.25 6.19 -6.81
N CYS A 356 -6.99 5.30 -7.46
CA CYS A 356 -7.53 4.08 -6.86
C CYS A 356 -7.18 2.87 -7.72
N LYS A 357 -7.12 1.68 -7.12
CA LYS A 357 -6.96 0.39 -7.81
C LYS A 357 -8.31 -0.33 -7.78
N ILE A 358 -8.73 -0.91 -8.89
CA ILE A 358 -9.86 -1.85 -8.92
C ILE A 358 -9.44 -3.15 -8.23
N LYS A 359 -10.27 -3.70 -7.34
CA LYS A 359 -9.99 -4.95 -6.63
C LYS A 359 -9.90 -6.14 -7.59
N ASP A 360 -9.19 -7.19 -7.18
CA ASP A 360 -8.78 -8.28 -8.09
C ASP A 360 -9.93 -9.24 -8.47
N ASP A 361 -10.99 -9.31 -7.68
CA ASP A 361 -12.17 -10.15 -7.90
C ASP A 361 -13.46 -9.31 -7.97
N VAL A 362 -13.37 -8.10 -8.53
CA VAL A 362 -14.53 -7.21 -8.69
C VAL A 362 -15.62 -7.88 -9.55
N THR A 363 -16.87 -7.81 -9.09
CA THR A 363 -18.03 -8.43 -9.75
C THR A 363 -18.99 -7.42 -10.35
N SER A 364 -18.97 -6.18 -9.86
CA SER A 364 -19.77 -5.08 -10.37
C SER A 364 -19.50 -4.83 -11.85
N ALA A 365 -20.59 -4.72 -12.61
CA ALA A 365 -20.53 -4.79 -14.07
C ALA A 365 -19.73 -3.62 -14.68
N PHE A 366 -19.85 -2.43 -14.10
CA PHE A 366 -19.11 -1.24 -14.53
C PHE A 366 -17.60 -1.44 -14.37
N TRP A 367 -17.11 -1.75 -13.17
CA TRP A 367 -15.68 -1.86 -12.90
C TRP A 367 -15.04 -3.03 -13.66
N LYS A 368 -15.77 -4.14 -13.80
CA LYS A 368 -15.35 -5.26 -14.65
C LYS A 368 -15.23 -4.85 -16.12
N PHE A 369 -16.20 -4.08 -16.63
CA PHE A 369 -16.12 -3.53 -17.99
C PHE A 369 -14.89 -2.63 -18.16
N ILE A 370 -14.59 -1.78 -17.18
CA ILE A 370 -13.38 -0.94 -17.18
C ILE A 370 -12.09 -1.78 -17.22
N GLU A 371 -12.00 -2.84 -16.42
CA GLU A 371 -10.83 -3.73 -16.44
C GLU A 371 -10.66 -4.45 -17.78
N GLU A 372 -11.73 -5.03 -18.31
CA GLU A 372 -11.67 -5.90 -19.48
C GLU A 372 -11.55 -5.10 -20.79
N TYR A 373 -12.38 -4.07 -20.96
CA TYR A 373 -12.48 -3.32 -22.21
C TYR A 373 -11.39 -2.24 -22.30
N PHE A 374 -11.24 -1.44 -21.26
CA PHE A 374 -10.26 -0.34 -21.23
C PHE A 374 -8.88 -0.78 -20.74
N ARG A 375 -8.72 -2.02 -20.28
CA ARG A 375 -7.46 -2.55 -19.73
C ARG A 375 -6.88 -1.67 -18.62
N SER A 376 -7.78 -1.11 -17.81
CA SER A 376 -7.40 -0.21 -16.72
C SER A 376 -7.59 -0.91 -15.39
N LYS A 377 -6.52 -1.01 -14.61
CA LYS A 377 -6.53 -1.53 -13.23
C LYS A 377 -6.56 -0.40 -12.20
N TYR A 378 -6.17 0.80 -12.62
CA TYR A 378 -6.12 2.00 -11.81
C TYR A 378 -6.96 3.10 -12.43
N ILE A 379 -7.68 3.83 -11.58
CA ILE A 379 -8.59 4.91 -11.94
C ILE A 379 -8.06 6.21 -11.35
N ILE A 380 -8.00 7.24 -12.17
CA ILE A 380 -7.61 8.58 -11.74
C ILE A 380 -8.88 9.40 -11.50
N PHE A 381 -8.98 10.02 -10.33
CA PHE A 381 -10.01 11.00 -10.02
C PHE A 381 -9.40 12.40 -9.98
N GLU A 382 -10.11 13.36 -10.57
CA GLU A 382 -9.74 14.77 -10.56
C GLU A 382 -10.93 15.63 -10.17
N PHE A 383 -10.72 16.57 -9.24
CA PHE A 383 -11.78 17.31 -8.59
C PHE A 383 -11.73 18.80 -8.98
N LYS A 384 -12.84 19.34 -9.50
CA LYS A 384 -12.93 20.72 -9.99
C LYS A 384 -14.03 21.51 -9.29
N ASN A 385 -13.66 22.28 -8.27
CA ASN A 385 -14.54 23.22 -7.57
C ASN A 385 -14.66 24.56 -8.32
N TYR A 386 -15.16 24.52 -9.57
CA TYR A 386 -15.30 25.70 -10.42
C TYR A 386 -16.74 26.20 -10.44
N LYS A 387 -16.90 27.54 -10.46
CA LYS A 387 -18.20 28.19 -10.64
C LYS A 387 -18.77 27.98 -12.04
N ASP A 388 -17.90 28.02 -13.03
CA ASP A 388 -18.25 27.74 -14.41
C ASP A 388 -18.07 26.25 -14.72
N VAL A 389 -18.67 25.81 -15.82
CA VAL A 389 -18.46 24.47 -16.36
C VAL A 389 -17.00 24.26 -16.79
N ILE A 390 -16.50 23.02 -16.68
CA ILE A 390 -15.16 22.69 -17.17
C ILE A 390 -15.12 22.74 -18.70
N THR A 391 -13.94 23.03 -19.24
CA THR A 391 -13.69 23.19 -20.67
C THR A 391 -12.81 22.07 -21.21
N GLN A 392 -12.59 22.05 -22.53
CA GLN A 392 -11.66 21.11 -23.16
C GLN A 392 -10.24 21.14 -22.57
N LYS A 393 -9.82 22.26 -21.98
CA LYS A 393 -8.50 22.42 -21.37
C LYS A 393 -8.29 21.44 -20.22
N GLU A 394 -9.30 21.29 -19.37
CA GLU A 394 -9.27 20.36 -18.23
C GLU A 394 -9.16 18.92 -18.76
N ILE A 395 -9.94 18.54 -19.78
CA ILE A 395 -9.93 17.20 -20.38
C ILE A 395 -8.54 16.81 -20.88
N TYR A 396 -7.89 17.67 -21.68
CA TYR A 396 -6.55 17.39 -22.21
C TYR A 396 -5.45 17.43 -21.14
N THR A 397 -5.69 18.13 -20.04
CA THR A 397 -4.77 18.10 -18.89
C THR A 397 -4.85 16.74 -18.21
N THR A 398 -6.06 16.27 -17.91
CA THR A 398 -6.33 14.96 -17.33
C THR A 398 -5.80 13.82 -18.20
N GLU A 399 -6.00 13.90 -19.52
CA GLU A 399 -5.58 12.86 -20.47
C GLU A 399 -4.08 12.53 -20.40
N LYS A 400 -3.25 13.54 -20.13
CA LYS A 400 -1.79 13.37 -20.05
C LYS A 400 -1.37 12.44 -18.90
N TYR A 401 -2.22 12.28 -17.88
CA TYR A 401 -1.98 11.37 -16.76
C TYR A 401 -2.25 9.91 -17.13
N LEU A 402 -3.10 9.70 -18.15
CA LEU A 402 -3.50 8.38 -18.58
C LEU A 402 -2.39 7.70 -19.37
N TYR A 403 -1.98 6.53 -18.89
CA TYR A 403 -0.88 5.74 -19.44
C TYR A 403 -1.24 4.26 -19.51
N ALA A 404 -1.50 3.79 -20.73
CA ALA A 404 -1.95 2.42 -20.97
C ALA A 404 -0.99 1.34 -20.48
N LYS A 405 0.33 1.56 -20.62
CA LYS A 405 1.33 0.58 -20.13
C LYS A 405 1.35 0.46 -18.60
N ALA A 406 0.82 1.44 -17.88
CA ALA A 406 0.65 1.39 -16.42
C ALA A 406 -0.78 0.97 -16.00
N LEU A 407 -1.60 0.47 -16.93
CA LEU A 407 -3.00 0.09 -16.70
C LEU A 407 -3.82 1.24 -16.10
N ARG A 408 -3.55 2.47 -16.59
CA ARG A 408 -4.20 3.74 -16.20
C ARG A 408 -4.83 4.38 -17.43
N CYS A 409 -5.85 3.76 -18.00
CA CYS A 409 -6.53 4.24 -19.22
C CYS A 409 -7.79 5.05 -18.92
N VAL A 410 -8.24 5.10 -17.67
CA VAL A 410 -9.51 5.71 -17.29
C VAL A 410 -9.33 6.79 -16.22
N ALA A 411 -9.95 7.94 -16.45
CA ALA A 411 -10.13 8.99 -15.46
C ALA A 411 -11.61 9.35 -15.26
N ILE A 412 -11.95 9.83 -14.07
CA ILE A 412 -13.25 10.39 -13.73
C ILE A 412 -13.01 11.79 -13.17
N ILE A 413 -13.46 12.80 -13.89
CA ILE A 413 -13.43 14.19 -13.45
C ILE A 413 -14.75 14.46 -12.73
N VAL A 414 -14.68 14.95 -11.48
CA VAL A 414 -15.86 15.39 -10.73
C VAL A 414 -15.80 16.91 -10.61
N SER A 415 -16.75 17.59 -11.22
CA SER A 415 -16.86 19.05 -11.25
C SER A 415 -18.14 19.51 -10.58
N CYS A 416 -18.22 20.75 -10.08
CA CYS A 416 -19.47 21.20 -9.47
C CYS A 416 -20.61 21.29 -10.51
N ASN A 417 -20.32 21.88 -11.68
CA ASN A 417 -21.34 22.27 -12.67
C ASN A 417 -21.31 21.46 -13.97
N GLY A 418 -20.48 20.41 -14.07
CA GLY A 418 -20.35 19.62 -15.30
C GLY A 418 -19.47 20.29 -16.36
N SER A 419 -19.67 19.93 -17.62
CA SER A 419 -18.81 20.32 -18.75
C SER A 419 -19.56 21.07 -19.86
N ASP A 420 -18.83 21.95 -20.56
CA ASP A 420 -19.33 22.57 -21.79
C ASP A 420 -19.35 21.60 -22.98
N GLU A 421 -19.95 22.04 -24.10
CA GLU A 421 -20.05 21.23 -25.33
C GLU A 421 -18.69 20.92 -25.97
N ASN A 422 -17.68 21.79 -25.78
CA ASN A 422 -16.34 21.54 -26.32
C ASN A 422 -15.61 20.47 -25.51
N ALA A 423 -15.77 20.46 -24.19
CA ALA A 423 -15.28 19.44 -23.29
C ALA A 423 -15.93 18.08 -23.56
N LYS A 424 -17.25 18.03 -23.79
CA LYS A 424 -17.93 16.79 -24.21
C LYS A 424 -17.36 16.25 -25.52
N LYS A 425 -17.12 17.11 -26.51
CA LYS A 425 -16.45 16.73 -27.76
C LYS A 425 -15.03 16.25 -27.52
N ALA A 426 -14.27 16.92 -26.65
CA ALA A 426 -12.91 16.52 -26.30
C ALA A 426 -12.88 15.14 -25.64
N ILE A 427 -13.79 14.86 -24.68
CA ILE A 427 -13.94 13.55 -24.04
C ILE A 427 -14.16 12.44 -25.08
N LYS A 428 -15.14 12.63 -25.99
CA LYS A 428 -15.43 11.67 -27.08
C LYS A 428 -14.23 11.51 -28.02
N GLY A 429 -13.55 12.62 -28.33
CA GLY A 429 -12.33 12.63 -29.14
C GLY A 429 -11.19 11.83 -28.51
N THR A 430 -10.90 12.05 -27.23
CA THR A 430 -9.87 11.32 -26.46
C THR A 430 -10.15 9.81 -26.47
N LEU A 431 -11.41 9.41 -26.33
CA LEU A 431 -11.79 8.00 -26.43
C LEU A 431 -11.59 7.46 -27.85
N ARG A 432 -12.09 8.14 -28.88
CA ARG A 432 -12.01 7.68 -30.27
C ARG A 432 -10.57 7.59 -30.78
N GLU A 433 -9.74 8.56 -30.45
CA GLU A 433 -8.40 8.71 -31.03
C GLU A 433 -7.36 7.92 -30.25
N ASN A 434 -7.47 7.90 -28.92
CA ASN A 434 -6.42 7.36 -28.04
C ASN A 434 -6.89 6.14 -27.23
N GLY A 435 -8.16 5.74 -27.33
CA GLY A 435 -8.73 4.63 -26.56
C GLY A 435 -8.77 4.89 -25.04
N LYS A 436 -8.63 6.15 -24.62
CA LYS A 436 -8.60 6.57 -23.22
C LYS A 436 -9.98 7.04 -22.81
N LEU A 437 -10.50 6.54 -21.70
CA LEU A 437 -11.80 6.95 -21.17
C LEU A 437 -11.63 8.10 -20.18
N ILE A 438 -12.42 9.16 -20.37
CA ILE A 438 -12.62 10.20 -19.37
C ILE A 438 -14.11 10.34 -19.15
N LEU A 439 -14.60 10.08 -17.94
CA LEU A 439 -15.97 10.40 -17.55
C LEU A 439 -15.98 11.76 -16.85
N ASN A 440 -17.04 12.54 -17.06
CA ASN A 440 -17.27 13.76 -16.31
C ASN A 440 -18.56 13.63 -15.49
N LEU A 441 -18.45 13.86 -14.19
CA LEU A 441 -19.54 13.84 -13.24
C LEU A 441 -19.70 15.23 -12.63
N SER A 442 -20.94 15.63 -12.38
CA SER A 442 -21.31 16.86 -11.69
C SER A 442 -21.71 16.60 -10.24
N ASN A 443 -21.92 17.65 -9.44
CA ASN A 443 -22.56 17.50 -8.13
C ASN A 443 -23.95 16.86 -8.23
N ARG A 444 -24.67 17.08 -9.34
CA ARG A 444 -25.95 16.40 -9.60
C ARG A 444 -25.77 14.90 -9.77
N ASP A 445 -24.69 14.47 -10.40
CA ASP A 445 -24.38 13.04 -10.55
C ASP A 445 -23.99 12.40 -9.21
N ILE A 446 -23.26 13.13 -8.34
CA ILE A 446 -23.02 12.70 -6.95
C ILE A 446 -24.34 12.51 -6.20
N VAL A 447 -25.26 13.49 -6.28
CA VAL A 447 -26.60 13.39 -5.68
C VAL A 447 -27.32 12.14 -6.16
N ASN A 448 -27.33 11.91 -7.48
CA ASN A 448 -27.99 10.76 -8.07
C ASN A 448 -27.38 9.44 -7.61
N MET A 449 -26.04 9.32 -7.56
CA MET A 449 -25.36 8.11 -7.06
C MET A 449 -25.67 7.83 -5.60
N LEU A 450 -25.67 8.85 -4.74
CA LEU A 450 -26.03 8.71 -3.33
C LEU A 450 -27.50 8.31 -3.16
N GLU A 451 -28.41 8.89 -3.95
CA GLU A 451 -29.83 8.51 -3.95
C GLU A 451 -30.06 7.09 -4.52
N TYR A 452 -29.25 6.64 -5.48
CA TYR A 452 -29.29 5.26 -5.99
C TYR A 452 -29.01 4.24 -4.88
N GLU A 453 -27.95 4.46 -4.09
CA GLU A 453 -27.58 3.62 -2.94
C GLU A 453 -28.68 3.60 -1.87
N LEU A 454 -29.24 4.75 -1.51
CA LEU A 454 -30.35 4.81 -0.53
C LEU A 454 -31.58 4.02 -0.96
N ASN A 455 -31.77 3.82 -2.26
CA ASN A 455 -32.87 3.05 -2.82
C ASN A 455 -32.51 1.57 -3.07
N GLY A 456 -31.34 1.12 -2.59
CA GLY A 456 -30.88 -0.27 -2.70
C GLY A 456 -30.29 -0.64 -4.07
N ASN A 457 -29.92 0.34 -4.90
CA ASN A 457 -29.20 0.11 -6.16
C ASN A 457 -27.72 0.46 -5.99
N LEU A 458 -26.84 -0.09 -6.82
CA LEU A 458 -25.41 0.20 -6.73
C LEU A 458 -25.06 1.50 -7.49
N ALA A 459 -24.28 2.38 -6.88
CA ALA A 459 -23.78 3.59 -7.55
C ALA A 459 -22.94 3.27 -8.79
N SER A 460 -22.32 2.09 -8.83
CA SER A 460 -21.60 1.58 -10.01
C SER A 460 -22.50 1.41 -11.24
N GLU A 461 -23.79 1.08 -11.05
CA GLU A 461 -24.77 0.99 -12.15
C GLU A 461 -25.11 2.36 -12.72
N TYR A 462 -25.19 3.39 -11.88
CA TYR A 462 -25.33 4.77 -12.35
C TYR A 462 -24.15 5.18 -13.23
N LEU A 463 -22.92 4.91 -12.79
CA LEU A 463 -21.73 5.16 -13.62
C LEU A 463 -21.77 4.39 -14.94
N TYR A 464 -22.30 3.17 -14.93
CA TYR A 464 -22.45 2.40 -16.15
C TYR A 464 -23.43 3.05 -17.12
N ASN A 465 -24.57 3.54 -16.64
CA ASN A 465 -25.53 4.27 -17.47
C ASN A 465 -24.91 5.53 -18.08
N VAL A 466 -24.13 6.30 -17.30
CA VAL A 466 -23.39 7.47 -17.81
C VAL A 466 -22.41 7.08 -18.93
N LEU A 467 -21.71 5.96 -18.77
CA LEU A 467 -20.83 5.41 -19.79
C LEU A 467 -21.61 4.98 -21.04
N ASP A 468 -22.71 4.25 -20.88
CA ASP A 468 -23.53 3.76 -21.98
C ASP A 468 -24.12 4.91 -22.81
N GLU A 469 -24.64 5.96 -22.16
CA GLU A 469 -25.10 7.17 -22.84
C GLU A 469 -23.99 7.81 -23.68
N MET A 470 -22.79 7.95 -23.10
CA MET A 470 -21.64 8.49 -23.82
C MET A 470 -21.26 7.61 -25.03
N LEU A 471 -21.31 6.28 -24.88
CA LEU A 471 -21.00 5.33 -25.95
C LEU A 471 -22.04 5.36 -27.08
N ILE A 472 -23.32 5.54 -26.77
CA ILE A 472 -24.39 5.67 -27.77
C ILE A 472 -24.21 6.95 -28.59
N GLU A 473 -23.79 8.04 -27.96
CA GLU A 473 -23.57 9.33 -28.63
C GLU A 473 -22.20 9.46 -29.31
N LEU A 474 -21.39 8.39 -29.36
CA LEU A 474 -20.13 8.39 -30.11
C LEU A 474 -20.43 8.34 -31.61
N GLU A 475 -20.36 9.50 -32.24
CA GLU A 475 -20.36 9.62 -33.70
C GLU A 475 -19.04 9.10 -34.28
N LYS A 476 -19.13 8.49 -35.48
CA LYS A 476 -17.99 7.93 -36.22
C LYS A 476 -16.90 8.95 -36.54
#